data_AF-B1I3X1-F1
#
_entry.id   AF-B1I3X1-F1
#
_cell.length_a   1.000
_cell.length_b   1.000
_cell.length_c   1.000
_cell.angle_alpha   90.00
_cell.angle_beta   90.00
_cell.angle_gamma   90.00
#
_symmetry.space_group_name_H-M   'P 1'
#
loop_
_entity.id
_entity.type
_entity.pdbx_description
1 polymer ?
#
loop_
_entity_poly.entity_id
_entity_poly.type
_entity_poly.pdbx_seq_one_letter_code
_entity_poly.pdbx_strand_id
1 'polypeptide(L)'
;MFAGPAAAAGTAEKGPETEAESAVLLEPVSGQILYEKEPYKEQPIASVTKIMTMLLAVEALDSGKAKLDDIIVTSEHAAGMGGSQIYLAPQEKMSFREMLISVATGSANDASVAIAEHVAGSEEAFVQMMNDRAAELGAKHTHYVNPTGLPAEGHYSCAYDQAVILREALKYPLFREVSAIKEYDLRGGEFKLWNTNKLLWWYPGADAGKTGWTNEAKYCLASSVKKDNLRLIAVVLGVPETKGHFRESIKLYNWGFARFEAVVLAGEGELIKTLPVDKGVDTTVDLIVPHEVCVVVPRGEKEGVDFRVELPSWPAAPLKQDEALGSYVVLHNGKEVLRVDIVPAKDVPEASFVQQFTRMAERICG
;
A
#
# COMPACT_ATOMS: atom_id res chain seq x y z
N MET A 1 10.55 19.19 0.29
CA MET A 1 9.75 19.57 -0.90
C MET A 1 10.10 18.59 -2.00
N PHE A 2 9.33 17.51 -2.16
CA PHE A 2 9.55 16.56 -3.24
C PHE A 2 8.89 17.11 -4.51
N ALA A 3 9.71 17.49 -5.49
CA ALA A 3 9.25 17.68 -6.85
C ALA A 3 8.90 16.29 -7.39
N GLY A 4 7.63 16.07 -7.75
CA GLY A 4 7.22 14.83 -8.40
C GLY A 4 8.01 14.63 -9.71
N PRO A 5 8.31 13.39 -10.12
CA PRO A 5 9.02 13.13 -11.35
C PRO A 5 8.22 13.72 -12.52
N ALA A 6 8.90 14.51 -13.35
CA ALA A 6 8.33 15.05 -14.57
C ALA A 6 7.99 13.87 -15.49
N ALA A 7 6.68 13.66 -15.72
CA ALA A 7 6.17 12.65 -16.62
C ALA A 7 6.89 12.77 -17.97
N ALA A 8 7.57 11.71 -18.40
CA ALA A 8 8.05 11.60 -19.75
C ALA A 8 6.83 11.55 -20.67
N ALA A 9 6.58 12.65 -21.38
CA ALA A 9 5.53 12.76 -22.39
C ALA A 9 5.90 11.90 -23.61
N GLY A 10 5.73 10.58 -23.48
CA GLY A 10 5.45 9.71 -24.61
C GLY A 10 4.00 9.91 -25.03
N THR A 11 3.72 9.90 -26.33
CA THR A 11 2.37 10.01 -26.88
C THR A 11 1.45 8.96 -26.25
N ALA A 12 0.61 9.37 -25.30
CA ALA A 12 -0.33 8.48 -24.63
C ALA A 12 -1.32 7.96 -25.67
N GLU A 13 -1.12 6.72 -26.11
CA GLU A 13 -2.09 5.98 -26.88
C GLU A 13 -3.40 5.96 -26.08
N LYS A 14 -4.52 6.31 -26.73
CA LYS A 14 -5.80 6.48 -26.06
C LYS A 14 -6.17 5.17 -25.33
N GLY A 15 -6.17 5.20 -24.00
CA GLY A 15 -6.54 4.06 -23.17
C GLY A 15 -7.98 3.59 -23.39
N PRO A 16 -8.40 2.48 -22.77
CA PRO A 16 -9.73 1.93 -22.98
C PRO A 16 -10.81 2.92 -22.53
N GLU A 17 -11.94 2.94 -23.25
CA GLU A 17 -13.11 3.70 -22.81
C GLU A 17 -13.74 3.04 -21.57
N THR A 18 -14.06 3.87 -20.57
CA THR A 18 -14.65 3.41 -19.31
C THR A 18 -15.92 4.18 -18.94
N GLU A 19 -16.85 3.44 -18.36
CA GLU A 19 -18.11 3.94 -17.80
C GLU A 19 -17.94 4.49 -16.37
N ALA A 20 -16.79 4.27 -15.72
CA ALA A 20 -16.49 4.88 -14.44
C ALA A 20 -16.47 6.41 -14.55
N GLU A 21 -16.98 7.11 -13.55
CA GLU A 21 -16.91 8.58 -13.51
C GLU A 21 -15.45 9.06 -13.36
N SER A 22 -14.67 8.33 -12.57
CA SER A 22 -13.21 8.48 -12.52
C SER A 22 -12.52 7.14 -12.42
N ALA A 23 -11.30 7.05 -12.95
CA ALA A 23 -10.48 5.85 -12.83
C ALA A 23 -8.98 6.17 -12.86
N VAL A 24 -8.19 5.27 -12.27
CA VAL A 24 -6.74 5.25 -12.41
C VAL A 24 -6.24 3.81 -12.46
N LEU A 25 -5.21 3.57 -13.27
CA LEU A 25 -4.38 2.37 -13.24
C LEU A 25 -2.95 2.80 -12.90
N LEU A 26 -2.43 2.32 -11.79
CA LEU A 26 -1.15 2.76 -11.22
C LEU A 26 -0.24 1.55 -10.98
N GLU A 27 1.04 1.71 -11.26
CA GLU A 27 2.07 0.78 -10.81
C GLU A 27 2.66 1.24 -9.46
N PRO A 28 2.66 0.41 -8.41
CA PRO A 28 2.91 0.87 -7.04
C PRO A 28 4.39 0.98 -6.63
N VAL A 29 5.37 0.45 -7.36
CA VAL A 29 6.79 0.62 -7.01
C VAL A 29 7.25 2.02 -7.40
N SER A 30 7.08 2.38 -8.68
CA SER A 30 7.43 3.72 -9.19
C SER A 30 6.37 4.78 -8.88
N GLY A 31 5.11 4.38 -8.72
CA GLY A 31 3.97 5.30 -8.66
C GLY A 31 3.54 5.82 -10.03
N GLN A 32 4.02 5.22 -11.12
CA GLN A 32 3.65 5.60 -12.47
C GLN A 32 2.16 5.37 -12.72
N ILE A 33 1.48 6.42 -13.19
CA ILE A 33 0.12 6.31 -13.72
C ILE A 33 0.22 5.77 -15.15
N LEU A 34 -0.42 4.63 -15.39
CA LEU A 34 -0.49 3.99 -16.70
C LEU A 34 -1.77 4.38 -17.46
N TYR A 35 -2.84 4.67 -16.72
CA TYR A 35 -4.11 5.16 -17.25
C TYR A 35 -4.78 6.05 -16.23
N GLU A 36 -5.46 7.11 -16.69
CA GLU A 36 -6.29 7.96 -15.85
C GLU A 36 -7.52 8.49 -16.60
N LYS A 37 -8.59 8.70 -15.85
CA LYS A 37 -9.78 9.44 -16.25
C LYS A 37 -10.27 10.22 -15.03
N GLU A 38 -10.28 11.54 -15.11
CA GLU A 38 -10.69 12.42 -13.99
C GLU A 38 -10.11 11.98 -12.62
N PRO A 39 -8.80 11.68 -12.54
CA PRO A 39 -8.24 10.92 -11.42
C PRO A 39 -8.36 11.65 -10.07
N TYR A 40 -8.45 12.99 -10.09
CA TYR A 40 -8.57 13.85 -8.92
C TYR A 40 -10.02 14.32 -8.64
N LYS A 41 -11.02 13.77 -9.35
CA LYS A 41 -12.43 14.12 -9.11
C LYS A 41 -12.86 13.66 -7.72
N GLU A 42 -13.20 14.63 -6.88
CA GLU A 42 -13.76 14.40 -5.55
C GLU A 42 -15.20 13.89 -5.66
N GLN A 43 -15.47 12.74 -5.04
CA GLN A 43 -16.79 12.14 -5.00
C GLN A 43 -16.90 11.13 -3.83
N PRO A 44 -18.11 10.73 -3.46
CA PRO A 44 -18.32 9.68 -2.46
C PRO A 44 -17.74 8.35 -2.94
N ILE A 45 -17.02 7.65 -2.06
CA ILE A 45 -16.36 6.37 -2.38
C ILE A 45 -16.98 5.17 -1.66
N ALA A 46 -18.02 5.40 -0.85
CA ALA A 46 -18.67 4.38 -0.04
C ALA A 46 -17.64 3.56 0.75
N SER A 47 -17.86 2.25 0.90
CA SER A 47 -16.97 1.37 1.68
C SER A 47 -15.52 1.24 1.18
N VAL A 48 -15.12 1.85 0.05
CA VAL A 48 -13.70 1.96 -0.31
C VAL A 48 -12.92 2.72 0.77
N THR A 49 -13.58 3.62 1.52
CA THR A 49 -13.07 4.27 2.74
C THR A 49 -12.38 3.30 3.71
N LYS A 50 -12.87 2.06 3.81
CA LYS A 50 -12.32 1.05 4.73
C LYS A 50 -10.91 0.63 4.40
N ILE A 51 -10.36 0.97 3.23
CA ILE A 51 -8.92 0.78 2.96
C ILE A 51 -8.10 1.61 3.95
N MET A 52 -8.48 2.87 4.22
CA MET A 52 -7.82 3.69 5.23
C MET A 52 -8.03 3.14 6.65
N THR A 53 -9.25 2.69 6.97
CA THR A 53 -9.54 2.03 8.27
C THR A 53 -8.66 0.81 8.49
N MET A 54 -8.53 -0.05 7.47
CA MET A 54 -7.68 -1.23 7.51
C MET A 54 -6.19 -0.88 7.54
N LEU A 55 -5.76 0.17 6.84
CA LEU A 55 -4.38 0.68 6.87
C LEU A 55 -3.99 1.09 8.29
N LEU A 56 -4.78 1.94 8.95
CA LEU A 56 -4.50 2.36 10.32
C LEU A 56 -4.56 1.18 11.30
N ALA A 57 -5.46 0.23 11.07
CA ALA A 57 -5.54 -0.98 11.89
C ALA A 57 -4.27 -1.84 11.78
N VAL A 58 -3.75 -2.06 10.58
CA VAL A 58 -2.52 -2.84 10.40
C VAL A 58 -1.28 -2.08 10.87
N GLU A 59 -1.26 -0.75 10.78
CA GLU A 59 -0.20 0.11 11.33
C GLU A 59 -0.18 0.06 12.87
N ALA A 60 -1.35 0.03 13.51
CA ALA A 60 -1.44 -0.15 14.96
C ALA A 60 -0.91 -1.52 15.41
N LEU A 61 -1.16 -2.57 14.63
CA LEU A 61 -0.64 -3.91 14.89
C LEU A 61 0.87 -4.00 14.65
N ASP A 62 1.37 -3.43 13.55
CA ASP A 62 2.78 -3.44 13.17
C ASP A 62 3.66 -2.67 14.18
N SER A 63 3.17 -1.53 14.66
CA SER A 63 3.85 -0.72 15.68
C SER A 63 3.72 -1.28 17.12
N GLY A 64 2.97 -2.37 17.31
CA GLY A 64 2.73 -2.98 18.63
C GLY A 64 1.79 -2.18 19.54
N LYS A 65 1.08 -1.18 19.02
CA LYS A 65 0.01 -0.45 19.74
C LYS A 65 -1.20 -1.34 20.02
N ALA A 66 -1.44 -2.32 19.17
CA ALA A 66 -2.45 -3.36 19.33
C ALA A 66 -1.88 -4.74 18.98
N LYS A 67 -2.61 -5.80 19.30
CA LYS A 67 -2.28 -7.19 18.95
C LYS A 67 -3.47 -7.86 18.30
N LEU A 68 -3.20 -8.86 17.45
CA LEU A 68 -4.25 -9.60 16.75
C LEU A 68 -5.21 -10.35 17.68
N ASP A 69 -4.71 -10.76 18.86
CA ASP A 69 -5.45 -11.47 19.90
C ASP A 69 -6.08 -10.54 20.94
N ASP A 70 -5.93 -9.21 20.80
CA ASP A 70 -6.65 -8.26 21.63
C ASP A 70 -8.16 -8.47 21.49
N ILE A 71 -8.84 -8.45 22.62
CA ILE A 71 -10.29 -8.60 22.67
C ILE A 71 -10.92 -7.22 22.58
N ILE A 72 -11.62 -6.98 21.48
CA ILE A 72 -12.41 -5.76 21.26
C ILE A 72 -13.79 -5.98 21.86
N VAL A 73 -14.20 -5.07 22.75
CA VAL A 73 -15.54 -5.03 23.34
C VAL A 73 -16.40 -4.06 22.54
N THR A 74 -17.47 -4.54 21.93
CA THR A 74 -18.35 -3.69 21.10
C THR A 74 -19.11 -2.69 21.95
N SER A 75 -19.02 -1.41 21.60
CA SER A 75 -19.82 -0.33 22.18
C SER A 75 -21.28 -0.36 21.70
N GLU A 76 -22.17 0.35 22.37
CA GLU A 76 -23.55 0.54 21.88
C GLU A 76 -23.56 1.28 20.53
N HIS A 77 -22.63 2.21 20.32
CA HIS A 77 -22.49 2.97 19.09
C HIS A 77 -22.09 2.08 17.92
N ALA A 78 -21.03 1.27 18.08
CA ALA A 78 -20.60 0.31 17.08
C ALA A 78 -21.70 -0.73 16.75
N ALA A 79 -22.42 -1.22 17.76
CA ALA A 79 -23.54 -2.14 17.58
C ALA A 79 -24.74 -1.48 16.85
N GLY A 80 -24.92 -0.16 17.03
CA GLY A 80 -25.99 0.64 16.44
C GLY A 80 -25.77 1.04 14.99
N MET A 81 -24.63 0.67 14.39
CA MET A 81 -24.37 0.96 12.98
C MET A 81 -25.42 0.33 12.06
N GLY A 82 -25.57 0.89 10.85
CA GLY A 82 -26.40 0.32 9.78
C GLY A 82 -25.55 -0.17 8.61
N GLY A 83 -26.18 -0.63 7.53
CA GLY A 83 -25.50 -1.07 6.31
C GLY A 83 -24.94 -2.49 6.41
N SER A 84 -23.78 -2.75 5.81
CA SER A 84 -23.11 -4.06 5.93
C SER A 84 -22.59 -4.25 7.35
N GLN A 85 -22.96 -5.34 8.01
CA GLN A 85 -22.64 -5.61 9.41
C GLN A 85 -22.42 -7.09 9.65
N ILE A 86 -21.77 -7.42 10.77
CA ILE A 86 -21.79 -8.77 11.35
C ILE A 86 -22.76 -8.89 12.52
N TYR A 87 -23.54 -7.83 12.77
CA TYR A 87 -24.56 -7.71 13.81
C TYR A 87 -23.97 -7.90 15.21
N LEU A 88 -22.89 -7.19 15.51
CA LEU A 88 -22.32 -7.19 16.85
C LEU A 88 -23.34 -6.70 17.88
N ALA A 89 -23.47 -7.43 18.99
CA ALA A 89 -24.25 -6.97 20.14
C ALA A 89 -23.40 -6.05 21.04
N PRO A 90 -24.03 -5.10 21.78
CA PRO A 90 -23.31 -4.35 22.82
C PRO A 90 -22.66 -5.30 23.82
N GLN A 91 -21.42 -5.01 24.20
CA GLN A 91 -20.57 -5.84 25.07
C GLN A 91 -20.13 -7.19 24.46
N GLU A 92 -20.47 -7.50 23.21
CA GLU A 92 -19.90 -8.65 22.50
C GLU A 92 -18.38 -8.51 22.45
N LYS A 93 -17.69 -9.64 22.61
CA LYS A 93 -16.23 -9.73 22.63
C LYS A 93 -15.78 -10.51 21.41
N MET A 94 -14.95 -9.88 20.59
CA MET A 94 -14.39 -10.51 19.40
C MET A 94 -12.91 -10.14 19.28
N SER A 95 -12.10 -11.05 18.76
CA SER A 95 -10.68 -10.77 18.54
C SER A 95 -10.48 -9.64 17.52
N PHE A 96 -9.41 -8.86 17.68
CA PHE A 96 -9.01 -7.87 16.67
C PHE A 96 -8.91 -8.53 15.29
N ARG A 97 -8.33 -9.74 15.22
CA ARG A 97 -8.24 -10.51 13.97
C ARG A 97 -9.60 -10.71 13.29
N GLU A 98 -10.61 -11.19 14.02
CA GLU A 98 -11.95 -11.43 13.46
C GLU A 98 -12.65 -10.12 13.09
N MET A 99 -12.48 -9.05 13.88
CA MET A 99 -12.98 -7.73 13.53
C MET A 99 -12.37 -7.25 12.20
N LEU A 100 -11.04 -7.35 12.05
CA LEU A 100 -10.33 -6.92 10.84
C LEU A 100 -10.75 -7.75 9.62
N ILE A 101 -10.91 -9.07 9.77
CA ILE A 101 -11.42 -9.96 8.72
C ILE A 101 -12.86 -9.58 8.35
N SER A 102 -13.69 -9.19 9.32
CA SER A 102 -15.07 -8.75 9.09
C SER A 102 -15.14 -7.46 8.28
N VAL A 103 -14.24 -6.51 8.54
CA VAL A 103 -14.08 -5.29 7.75
C VAL A 103 -13.61 -5.62 6.33
N ALA A 104 -12.57 -6.44 6.18
CA ALA A 104 -11.98 -6.79 4.89
C ALA A 104 -12.95 -7.59 3.99
N THR A 105 -13.57 -8.62 4.56
CA THR A 105 -14.37 -9.62 3.83
C THR A 105 -15.83 -9.19 3.74
N GLY A 106 -16.46 -8.92 4.87
CA GLY A 106 -17.89 -8.57 4.98
C GLY A 106 -18.19 -7.09 4.78
N SER A 107 -17.16 -6.24 4.73
CA SER A 107 -17.33 -4.78 4.71
C SER A 107 -18.07 -4.24 5.94
N ALA A 108 -17.92 -4.91 7.07
CA ALA A 108 -18.71 -4.69 8.29
C ALA A 108 -18.45 -3.31 8.92
N ASN A 109 -19.51 -2.51 9.05
CA ASN A 109 -19.50 -1.15 9.59
C ASN A 109 -19.35 -1.14 11.10
N ASP A 110 -20.07 -2.02 11.78
CA ASP A 110 -20.00 -2.26 13.22
C ASP A 110 -18.56 -2.63 13.65
N ALA A 111 -17.93 -3.56 12.93
CA ALA A 111 -16.52 -3.91 13.17
C ALA A 111 -15.55 -2.76 12.86
N SER A 112 -15.84 -1.92 11.86
CA SER A 112 -15.00 -0.77 11.52
C SER A 112 -15.00 0.28 12.63
N VAL A 113 -16.18 0.58 13.21
CA VAL A 113 -16.31 1.50 14.33
C VAL A 113 -15.69 0.90 15.60
N ALA A 114 -15.91 -0.38 15.88
CA ALA A 114 -15.30 -1.04 17.04
C ALA A 114 -13.76 -1.05 16.98
N ILE A 115 -13.16 -1.27 15.81
CA ILE A 115 -11.71 -1.13 15.61
C ILE A 115 -11.27 0.32 15.83
N ALA A 116 -12.02 1.28 15.28
CA ALA A 116 -11.70 2.70 15.40
C ALA A 116 -11.65 3.14 16.87
N GLU A 117 -12.68 2.81 17.63
CA GLU A 117 -12.77 3.07 19.08
C GLU A 117 -11.65 2.38 19.85
N HIS A 118 -11.32 1.12 19.51
CA HIS A 118 -10.25 0.38 20.19
C HIS A 118 -8.86 0.98 19.93
N VAL A 119 -8.58 1.38 18.69
CA VAL A 119 -7.25 1.89 18.28
C VAL A 119 -7.02 3.33 18.74
N ALA A 120 -8.04 4.19 18.64
CA ALA A 120 -7.90 5.62 18.88
C ALA A 120 -8.59 6.12 20.16
N GLY A 121 -9.34 5.26 20.85
CA GLY A 121 -10.15 5.62 22.02
C GLY A 121 -11.55 6.15 21.69
N SER A 122 -11.77 6.69 20.49
CA SER A 122 -13.08 7.08 19.97
C SER A 122 -13.11 7.07 18.44
N GLU A 123 -14.31 7.07 17.85
CA GLU A 123 -14.47 7.19 16.38
C GLU A 123 -13.92 8.54 15.88
N GLU A 124 -14.16 9.64 16.59
CA GLU A 124 -13.71 10.98 16.19
C GLU A 124 -12.19 11.09 16.17
N ALA A 125 -11.52 10.52 17.19
CA ALA A 125 -10.06 10.46 17.24
C ALA A 125 -9.51 9.62 16.08
N PHE A 126 -10.19 8.52 15.74
CA PHE A 126 -9.80 7.70 14.59
C PHE A 126 -10.00 8.43 13.26
N VAL A 127 -11.10 9.17 13.09
CA VAL A 127 -11.34 10.00 11.90
C VAL A 127 -10.27 11.08 11.74
N GLN A 128 -9.82 11.68 12.84
CA GLN A 128 -8.67 12.59 12.80
C GLN A 128 -7.41 11.88 12.29
N MET A 129 -7.11 10.68 12.82
CA MET A 129 -5.99 9.86 12.32
C MET A 129 -6.13 9.51 10.83
N MET A 130 -7.34 9.23 10.35
CA MET A 130 -7.58 8.95 8.92
C MET A 130 -7.21 10.15 8.04
N ASN A 131 -7.58 11.36 8.46
CA ASN A 131 -7.31 12.59 7.72
C ASN A 131 -5.82 12.99 7.81
N ASP A 132 -5.21 12.86 8.99
CA ASP A 132 -3.78 13.10 9.18
C ASP A 132 -2.96 12.14 8.29
N ARG A 133 -3.32 10.86 8.29
CA ARG A 133 -2.64 9.86 7.46
C ARG A 133 -2.85 10.10 5.97
N ALA A 134 -4.04 10.53 5.55
CA ALA A 134 -4.27 10.95 4.16
C ALA A 134 -3.35 12.11 3.77
N ALA A 135 -3.21 13.11 4.63
CA ALA A 135 -2.33 14.26 4.39
C ALA A 135 -0.84 13.86 4.32
N GLU A 136 -0.38 12.98 5.22
CA GLU A 136 0.98 12.42 5.20
C GLU A 136 1.30 11.68 3.90
N LEU A 137 0.33 10.93 3.38
CA LEU A 137 0.44 10.20 2.12
C LEU A 137 0.31 11.11 0.89
N GLY A 138 -0.03 12.39 1.07
CA GLY A 138 -0.27 13.33 -0.01
C GLY A 138 -1.59 13.13 -0.74
N ALA A 139 -2.55 12.44 -0.13
CA ALA A 139 -3.93 12.28 -0.63
C ALA A 139 -4.72 13.58 -0.40
N LYS A 140 -4.53 14.56 -1.29
CA LYS A 140 -5.02 15.94 -1.14
C LYS A 140 -6.50 16.14 -1.44
N HIS A 141 -7.13 15.19 -2.11
CA HIS A 141 -8.52 15.22 -2.56
C HIS A 141 -9.37 14.25 -1.75
N THR A 142 -9.04 14.08 -0.47
CA THR A 142 -9.65 13.12 0.44
C THR A 142 -9.98 13.76 1.77
N HIS A 143 -11.19 13.53 2.25
CA HIS A 143 -11.63 13.90 3.59
C HIS A 143 -12.60 12.84 4.12
N TYR A 144 -12.28 12.31 5.29
CA TYR A 144 -13.07 11.31 5.98
C TYR A 144 -13.84 11.96 7.13
N VAL A 145 -15.09 11.52 7.31
CA VAL A 145 -15.92 11.91 8.47
C VAL A 145 -16.39 10.72 9.29
N ASN A 146 -16.08 9.50 8.86
CA ASN A 146 -16.36 8.24 9.55
C ASN A 146 -15.44 7.13 8.99
N PRO A 147 -15.24 6.00 9.69
CA PRO A 147 -14.36 4.91 9.26
C PRO A 147 -15.05 3.90 8.34
N THR A 148 -16.29 4.16 7.93
CA THR A 148 -17.14 3.17 7.24
C THR A 148 -17.40 3.53 5.78
N GLY A 149 -17.38 4.82 5.43
CA GLY A 149 -17.85 5.32 4.15
C GLY A 149 -19.37 5.32 4.02
N LEU A 150 -20.10 5.32 5.15
CA LEU A 150 -21.52 5.68 5.13
C LEU A 150 -21.67 7.13 4.65
N PRO A 151 -22.74 7.45 3.88
CA PRO A 151 -22.95 8.79 3.38
C PRO A 151 -23.01 9.81 4.51
N ALA A 152 -22.22 10.87 4.37
CA ALA A 152 -22.16 11.97 5.31
C ALA A 152 -21.59 13.20 4.60
N GLU A 153 -22.05 14.37 4.99
CA GLU A 153 -21.60 15.64 4.41
C GLU A 153 -20.08 15.79 4.58
N GLY A 154 -19.39 16.20 3.52
CA GLY A 154 -17.94 16.34 3.51
C GLY A 154 -17.16 15.02 3.45
N HIS A 155 -17.79 13.86 3.27
CA HIS A 155 -17.08 12.59 3.09
C HIS A 155 -16.78 12.30 1.61
N TYR A 156 -15.52 12.45 1.18
CA TYR A 156 -15.15 12.26 -0.23
C TYR A 156 -13.71 11.78 -0.38
N SER A 157 -13.42 11.25 -1.57
CA SER A 157 -12.05 11.00 -2.05
C SER A 157 -12.02 11.05 -3.58
N CYS A 158 -10.89 10.68 -4.19
CA CYS A 158 -10.73 10.54 -5.63
C CYS A 158 -10.03 9.22 -6.01
N ALA A 159 -9.98 8.89 -7.29
CA ALA A 159 -9.38 7.64 -7.75
C ALA A 159 -7.87 7.58 -7.48
N TYR A 160 -7.16 8.69 -7.68
CA TYR A 160 -5.71 8.77 -7.44
C TYR A 160 -5.37 8.56 -5.97
N ASP A 161 -6.02 9.29 -5.07
CA ASP A 161 -5.78 9.21 -3.63
C ASP A 161 -6.04 7.79 -3.09
N GLN A 162 -7.10 7.14 -3.55
CA GLN A 162 -7.38 5.75 -3.16
C GLN A 162 -6.32 4.78 -3.72
N ALA A 163 -5.72 5.06 -4.88
CA ALA A 163 -4.59 4.27 -5.37
C ALA A 163 -3.33 4.46 -4.53
N VAL A 164 -3.07 5.69 -4.07
CA VAL A 164 -1.96 6.01 -3.15
C VAL A 164 -2.15 5.33 -1.79
N ILE A 165 -3.35 5.39 -1.22
CA ILE A 165 -3.67 4.76 0.07
C ILE A 165 -3.59 3.23 -0.05
N LEU A 166 -4.12 2.65 -1.13
CA LEU A 166 -4.00 1.21 -1.36
C LEU A 166 -2.54 0.79 -1.61
N ARG A 167 -1.74 1.61 -2.31
CA ARG A 167 -0.30 1.39 -2.49
C ARG A 167 0.41 1.31 -1.14
N GLU A 168 0.09 2.19 -0.20
CA GLU A 168 0.66 2.14 1.15
C GLU A 168 0.20 0.89 1.90
N ALA A 169 -1.11 0.61 1.90
CA ALA A 169 -1.68 -0.55 2.58
C ALA A 169 -1.08 -1.89 2.09
N LEU A 170 -0.75 -1.98 0.80
CA LEU A 170 -0.11 -3.15 0.22
C LEU A 170 1.29 -3.42 0.76
N LYS A 171 1.96 -2.49 1.44
CA LYS A 171 3.25 -2.76 2.08
C LYS A 171 3.12 -3.73 3.24
N TYR A 172 1.97 -3.76 3.92
CA TYR A 172 1.72 -4.59 5.09
C TYR A 172 1.26 -6.00 4.68
N PRO A 173 2.01 -7.07 5.02
CA PRO A 173 1.63 -8.44 4.69
C PRO A 173 0.25 -8.84 5.22
N LEU A 174 -0.09 -8.42 6.45
CA LEU A 174 -1.37 -8.69 7.07
C LEU A 174 -2.54 -8.07 6.29
N PHE A 175 -2.40 -6.85 5.76
CA PHE A 175 -3.43 -6.23 4.93
C PHE A 175 -3.74 -7.07 3.69
N ARG A 176 -2.70 -7.59 3.03
CA ARG A 176 -2.84 -8.49 1.87
C ARG A 176 -3.48 -9.82 2.28
N GLU A 177 -3.06 -10.40 3.39
CA GLU A 177 -3.64 -11.65 3.93
C GLU A 177 -5.14 -11.51 4.13
N VAL A 178 -5.60 -10.51 4.91
CA VAL A 178 -7.02 -10.37 5.23
C VAL A 178 -7.85 -9.94 4.02
N SER A 179 -7.29 -9.13 3.11
CA SER A 179 -7.97 -8.71 1.88
C SER A 179 -8.18 -9.85 0.89
N ALA A 180 -7.30 -10.85 0.90
CA ALA A 180 -7.37 -12.03 0.01
C ALA A 180 -8.31 -13.13 0.53
N ILE A 181 -8.80 -13.04 1.77
CA ILE A 181 -9.74 -14.02 2.34
C ILE A 181 -11.03 -13.99 1.51
N LYS A 182 -11.33 -15.10 0.85
CA LYS A 182 -12.52 -15.26 0.01
C LYS A 182 -13.80 -15.42 0.82
N GLU A 183 -13.71 -16.15 1.92
CA GLU A 183 -14.82 -16.43 2.81
C GLU A 183 -14.28 -16.75 4.21
N TYR A 184 -15.08 -16.49 5.24
CA TYR A 184 -14.68 -16.73 6.62
C TYR A 184 -15.91 -17.06 7.48
N ASP A 185 -15.75 -18.02 8.39
CA ASP A 185 -16.78 -18.41 9.35
C ASP A 185 -16.54 -17.69 10.67
N LEU A 186 -17.49 -16.85 11.08
CA LEU A 186 -17.52 -16.23 12.40
C LEU A 186 -18.38 -17.05 13.35
N ARG A 187 -18.16 -16.85 14.66
CA ARG A 187 -18.98 -17.42 15.74
C ARG A 187 -19.14 -18.94 15.60
N GLY A 188 -18.03 -19.64 15.34
CA GLY A 188 -18.03 -21.10 15.17
C GLY A 188 -18.81 -21.61 13.95
N GLY A 189 -19.07 -20.78 12.94
CA GLY A 189 -19.80 -21.14 11.72
C GLY A 189 -21.26 -20.70 11.68
N GLU A 190 -21.75 -19.99 12.70
CA GLU A 190 -23.11 -19.44 12.70
C GLU A 190 -23.28 -18.27 11.73
N PHE A 191 -22.19 -17.58 11.37
CA PHE A 191 -22.23 -16.45 10.46
C PHE A 191 -21.12 -16.52 9.42
N LYS A 192 -21.51 -16.69 8.14
CA LYS A 192 -20.58 -16.79 7.02
C LYS A 192 -20.36 -15.42 6.36
N LEU A 193 -19.10 -15.02 6.27
CA LEU A 193 -18.67 -13.89 5.46
C LEU A 193 -18.30 -14.34 4.05
N TRP A 194 -18.68 -13.53 3.07
CA TRP A 194 -18.27 -13.68 1.68
C TRP A 194 -17.60 -12.40 1.23
N ASN A 195 -16.39 -12.50 0.69
CA ASN A 195 -15.68 -11.33 0.22
C ASN A 195 -16.50 -10.63 -0.87
N THR A 196 -16.69 -9.33 -0.69
CA THR A 196 -17.43 -8.51 -1.65
C THR A 196 -16.64 -8.30 -2.93
N ASN A 197 -15.29 -8.33 -2.89
CA ASN A 197 -14.42 -8.24 -4.05
C ASN A 197 -14.40 -9.55 -4.85
N LYS A 198 -15.22 -9.62 -5.91
CA LYS A 198 -15.31 -10.82 -6.75
C LYS A 198 -14.11 -11.04 -7.68
N LEU A 199 -13.19 -10.07 -7.80
CA LEU A 199 -11.95 -10.29 -8.57
C LEU A 199 -11.10 -11.42 -7.98
N LEU A 200 -11.17 -11.68 -6.67
CA LEU A 200 -10.47 -12.81 -6.03
C LEU A 200 -10.83 -14.17 -6.66
N TRP A 201 -12.02 -14.30 -7.27
CA TRP A 201 -12.43 -15.48 -8.01
C TRP A 201 -12.30 -15.32 -9.52
N TRP A 202 -12.57 -14.12 -10.03
CA TRP A 202 -12.75 -13.89 -11.47
C TRP A 202 -11.48 -13.46 -12.19
N TYR A 203 -10.47 -12.96 -11.48
CA TYR A 203 -9.24 -12.45 -12.07
C TYR A 203 -8.01 -13.05 -11.41
N PRO A 204 -7.28 -13.96 -12.09
CA PRO A 204 -6.04 -14.53 -11.57
C PRO A 204 -5.04 -13.44 -11.16
N GLY A 205 -4.45 -13.59 -9.97
CA GLY A 205 -3.50 -12.63 -9.41
C GLY A 205 -4.13 -11.49 -8.61
N ALA A 206 -5.46 -11.36 -8.57
CA ALA A 206 -6.12 -10.44 -7.65
C ALA A 206 -5.90 -10.88 -6.20
N ASP A 207 -5.35 -9.98 -5.39
CA ASP A 207 -4.92 -10.32 -4.02
C ASP A 207 -5.29 -9.27 -2.96
N ALA A 208 -5.78 -8.09 -3.36
CA ALA A 208 -6.25 -7.10 -2.41
C ALA A 208 -7.29 -6.16 -3.02
N GLY A 209 -8.02 -5.45 -2.16
CA GLY A 209 -8.92 -4.39 -2.57
C GLY A 209 -10.16 -4.27 -1.72
N LYS A 210 -11.00 -3.31 -2.08
CA LYS A 210 -12.27 -3.05 -1.41
C LYS A 210 -13.30 -2.53 -2.40
N THR A 211 -14.49 -3.11 -2.35
CA THR A 211 -15.67 -2.60 -3.06
C THR A 211 -16.41 -1.57 -2.19
N GLY A 212 -17.11 -0.64 -2.83
CA GLY A 212 -18.06 0.27 -2.21
C GLY A 212 -19.31 0.46 -3.06
N TRP A 213 -20.46 0.60 -2.41
CA TRP A 213 -21.68 1.00 -3.09
C TRP A 213 -22.61 1.77 -2.16
N THR A 214 -23.14 2.88 -2.65
CA THR A 214 -24.30 3.60 -2.13
C THR A 214 -25.09 4.20 -3.31
N ASN A 215 -26.28 4.73 -3.05
CA ASN A 215 -27.05 5.43 -4.09
C ASN A 215 -26.29 6.63 -4.68
N GLU A 216 -25.47 7.29 -3.87
CA GLU A 216 -24.70 8.48 -4.22
C GLU A 216 -23.38 8.11 -4.91
N ALA A 217 -22.59 7.21 -4.30
CA ALA A 217 -21.28 6.80 -4.82
C ALA A 217 -21.35 5.93 -6.09
N LYS A 218 -22.51 5.33 -6.36
CA LYS A 218 -22.67 4.21 -7.30
C LYS A 218 -21.68 3.09 -6.97
N TYR A 219 -21.28 2.29 -7.95
CA TYR A 219 -20.38 1.17 -7.73
C TYR A 219 -18.91 1.57 -7.83
N CYS A 220 -18.15 1.30 -6.78
CA CYS A 220 -16.74 1.64 -6.64
C CYS A 220 -15.90 0.39 -6.33
N LEU A 221 -14.65 0.39 -6.82
CA LEU A 221 -13.65 -0.63 -6.50
C LEU A 221 -12.25 -0.05 -6.59
N ALA A 222 -11.48 -0.23 -5.52
CA ALA A 222 -10.03 -0.14 -5.55
C ALA A 222 -9.48 -1.56 -5.34
N SER A 223 -8.64 -2.05 -6.25
CA SER A 223 -8.09 -3.39 -6.17
C SER A 223 -6.62 -3.45 -6.60
N SER A 224 -5.94 -4.53 -6.23
CA SER A 224 -4.61 -4.88 -6.71
C SER A 224 -4.61 -6.24 -7.38
N VAL A 225 -3.80 -6.35 -8.44
CA VAL A 225 -3.51 -7.59 -9.12
C VAL A 225 -2.00 -7.67 -9.33
N LYS A 226 -1.39 -8.80 -8.97
CA LYS A 226 -0.02 -9.14 -9.35
C LYS A 226 -0.04 -10.25 -10.40
N LYS A 227 0.62 -10.01 -11.53
CA LYS A 227 0.85 -11.00 -12.58
C LYS A 227 2.33 -10.99 -12.93
N ASP A 228 2.98 -12.15 -12.80
CA ASP A 228 4.43 -12.28 -12.92
C ASP A 228 5.13 -11.26 -11.98
N ASN A 229 6.02 -10.42 -12.53
CA ASN A 229 6.74 -9.39 -11.77
C ASN A 229 6.05 -8.01 -11.83
N LEU A 230 4.85 -7.90 -12.43
CA LEU A 230 4.12 -6.64 -12.53
C LEU A 230 2.93 -6.63 -11.57
N ARG A 231 2.91 -5.68 -10.65
CA ARG A 231 1.74 -5.37 -9.83
C ARG A 231 1.05 -4.13 -10.36
N LEU A 232 -0.27 -4.17 -10.49
CA LEU A 232 -1.08 -3.01 -10.84
C LEU A 232 -2.15 -2.76 -9.78
N ILE A 233 -2.42 -1.48 -9.53
CA ILE A 233 -3.55 -1.00 -8.75
C ILE A 233 -4.55 -0.36 -9.71
N ALA A 234 -5.79 -0.81 -9.68
CA ALA A 234 -6.87 -0.18 -10.43
C ALA A 234 -7.89 0.38 -9.44
N VAL A 235 -8.25 1.65 -9.61
CA VAL A 235 -9.36 2.26 -8.89
C VAL A 235 -10.36 2.75 -9.91
N VAL A 236 -11.62 2.31 -9.78
CA VAL A 236 -12.76 2.77 -10.58
C VAL A 236 -13.86 3.21 -9.63
N LEU A 237 -14.38 4.41 -9.83
CA LEU A 237 -15.38 5.03 -8.96
C LEU A 237 -16.58 5.50 -9.79
N GLY A 238 -17.77 5.47 -9.20
CA GLY A 238 -18.97 6.02 -9.84
C GLY A 238 -19.55 5.18 -10.98
N VAL A 239 -19.30 3.86 -11.05
CA VAL A 239 -19.85 3.05 -12.15
C VAL A 239 -21.35 2.86 -11.96
N PRO A 240 -22.22 3.25 -12.91
CA PRO A 240 -23.67 3.21 -12.71
C PRO A 240 -24.25 1.80 -12.77
N GLU A 241 -23.69 0.92 -13.61
CA GLU A 241 -24.21 -0.42 -13.82
C GLU A 241 -23.88 -1.37 -12.66
N THR A 242 -24.85 -2.21 -12.30
CA THR A 242 -24.66 -3.26 -11.30
C THR A 242 -23.53 -4.20 -11.70
N LYS A 243 -22.56 -4.40 -10.79
CA LYS A 243 -21.30 -5.13 -11.03
C LYS A 243 -20.38 -4.52 -12.10
N GLY A 244 -20.69 -3.33 -12.62
CA GLY A 244 -19.89 -2.64 -13.63
C GLY A 244 -18.47 -2.33 -13.16
N HIS A 245 -18.28 -1.97 -11.88
CA HIS A 245 -16.95 -1.78 -11.27
C HIS A 245 -16.00 -2.97 -11.50
N PHE A 246 -16.48 -4.22 -11.46
CA PHE A 246 -15.63 -5.37 -11.79
C PHE A 246 -15.27 -5.41 -13.28
N ARG A 247 -16.24 -5.18 -14.17
CA ARG A 247 -16.01 -5.16 -15.63
C ARG A 247 -14.99 -4.08 -16.01
N GLU A 248 -15.14 -2.88 -15.45
CA GLU A 248 -14.26 -1.75 -15.73
C GLU A 248 -12.86 -1.97 -15.16
N SER A 249 -12.71 -2.49 -13.93
CA SER A 249 -11.38 -2.86 -13.40
C SER A 249 -10.71 -3.95 -14.22
N ILE A 250 -11.44 -5.01 -14.62
CA ILE A 250 -10.90 -6.08 -15.49
C ILE A 250 -10.44 -5.53 -16.83
N LYS A 251 -11.19 -4.58 -17.43
CA LYS A 251 -10.82 -3.90 -18.67
C LYS A 251 -9.49 -3.15 -18.51
N LEU A 252 -9.33 -2.39 -17.42
CA LEU A 252 -8.08 -1.68 -17.11
C LEU A 252 -6.91 -2.64 -16.88
N TYR A 253 -7.09 -3.71 -16.10
CA TYR A 253 -6.04 -4.70 -15.88
C TYR A 253 -5.63 -5.41 -17.17
N ASN A 254 -6.59 -5.87 -17.97
CA ASN A 254 -6.30 -6.53 -19.24
C ASN A 254 -5.51 -5.61 -20.18
N TRP A 255 -5.92 -4.34 -20.26
CA TRP A 255 -5.18 -3.35 -21.04
C TRP A 255 -3.76 -3.13 -20.47
N GLY A 256 -3.63 -2.93 -19.15
CA GLY A 256 -2.35 -2.72 -18.48
C GLY A 256 -1.36 -3.87 -18.72
N PHE A 257 -1.75 -5.10 -18.40
CA PHE A 257 -0.88 -6.27 -18.57
C PHE A 257 -0.58 -6.60 -20.04
N ALA A 258 -1.45 -6.19 -20.97
CA ALA A 258 -1.21 -6.33 -22.41
C ALA A 258 -0.29 -5.25 -22.99
N ARG A 259 -0.21 -4.08 -22.36
CA ARG A 259 0.58 -2.94 -22.86
C ARG A 259 1.88 -2.72 -22.14
N PHE A 260 1.99 -3.18 -20.90
CA PHE A 260 3.15 -2.92 -20.05
C PHE A 260 3.77 -4.21 -19.55
N GLU A 261 5.06 -4.13 -19.27
CA GLU A 261 5.82 -5.18 -18.60
C GLU A 261 6.81 -4.58 -17.60
N ALA A 262 7.09 -5.35 -16.55
CA ALA A 262 8.11 -4.99 -15.57
C ALA A 262 9.49 -5.46 -16.05
N VAL A 263 10.47 -4.56 -16.02
CA VAL A 263 11.89 -4.88 -16.16
C VAL A 263 12.49 -4.88 -14.76
N VAL A 264 12.79 -6.08 -14.25
CA VAL A 264 13.44 -6.27 -12.95
C VAL A 264 14.93 -6.01 -13.12
N LEU A 265 15.46 -5.08 -12.32
CA LEU A 265 16.87 -4.66 -12.35
C LEU A 265 17.65 -5.20 -11.15
N ALA A 266 16.99 -5.34 -10.00
CA ALA A 266 17.53 -5.99 -8.81
C ALA A 266 16.39 -6.63 -8.00
N GLY A 267 16.62 -7.81 -7.43
CA GLY A 267 15.69 -8.49 -6.52
C GLY A 267 15.72 -7.93 -5.10
N GLU A 268 14.70 -8.24 -4.31
CA GLU A 268 14.68 -7.91 -2.88
C GLU A 268 15.85 -8.59 -2.15
N GLY A 269 16.62 -7.82 -1.37
CA GLY A 269 17.79 -8.30 -0.65
C GLY A 269 19.01 -8.56 -1.52
N GLU A 270 18.98 -8.19 -2.80
CA GLU A 270 20.11 -8.39 -3.71
C GLU A 270 21.32 -7.55 -3.28
N LEU A 271 22.49 -8.20 -3.21
CA LEU A 271 23.77 -7.57 -2.90
C LEU A 271 24.19 -6.65 -4.06
N ILE A 272 24.22 -5.34 -3.79
CA ILE A 272 24.66 -4.33 -4.75
C ILE A 272 26.18 -4.14 -4.70
N LYS A 273 26.72 -3.97 -3.48
CA LYS A 273 28.16 -3.69 -3.29
C LYS A 273 28.59 -3.94 -1.86
N THR A 274 29.84 -4.37 -1.67
CA THR A 274 30.51 -4.34 -0.36
C THR A 274 31.39 -3.09 -0.26
N LEU A 275 31.23 -2.28 0.78
CA LEU A 275 32.06 -1.10 1.04
C LEU A 275 32.94 -1.28 2.29
N PRO A 276 34.15 -0.70 2.32
CA PRO A 276 34.89 -0.58 3.56
C PRO A 276 34.15 0.37 4.52
N VAL A 277 34.20 0.09 5.82
CA VAL A 277 33.58 0.93 6.86
C VAL A 277 34.68 1.54 7.72
N ASP A 278 34.60 2.85 7.94
CA ASP A 278 35.46 3.53 8.89
C ASP A 278 34.92 3.36 10.32
N LYS A 279 35.82 3.11 11.28
CA LYS A 279 35.52 2.95 12.71
C LYS A 279 34.48 1.88 13.07
N GLY A 280 34.13 0.98 12.15
CA GLY A 280 33.18 -0.11 12.41
C GLY A 280 33.80 -1.29 13.13
N VAL A 281 33.01 -1.99 13.96
CA VAL A 281 33.37 -3.33 14.49
C VAL A 281 33.71 -4.24 13.32
N ASP A 282 32.85 -4.25 12.30
CA ASP A 282 33.16 -4.84 11.00
C ASP A 282 33.91 -3.82 10.13
N THR A 283 34.93 -4.28 9.39
CA THR A 283 35.72 -3.43 8.48
C THR A 283 35.06 -3.20 7.13
N THR A 284 33.97 -3.93 6.86
CA THR A 284 33.22 -3.88 5.61
C THR A 284 31.74 -4.04 5.90
N VAL A 285 30.90 -3.49 5.01
CA VAL A 285 29.45 -3.64 5.03
C VAL A 285 28.96 -4.05 3.65
N ASP A 286 28.11 -5.06 3.62
CA ASP A 286 27.36 -5.43 2.43
C ASP A 286 26.16 -4.51 2.30
N LEU A 287 25.95 -3.97 1.09
CA LEU A 287 24.86 -3.07 0.78
C LEU A 287 23.88 -3.76 -0.16
N ILE A 288 22.61 -3.71 0.22
CA ILE A 288 21.51 -4.37 -0.47
C ILE A 288 20.43 -3.37 -0.87
N VAL A 289 19.61 -3.74 -1.85
CA VAL A 289 18.31 -3.10 -2.05
C VAL A 289 17.28 -3.77 -1.12
N PRO A 290 16.56 -3.03 -0.27
CA PRO A 290 15.63 -3.62 0.70
C PRO A 290 14.35 -4.17 0.04
N HIS A 291 14.10 -3.80 -1.22
CA HIS A 291 12.93 -4.22 -2.00
C HIS A 291 13.33 -4.43 -3.46
N GLU A 292 12.54 -5.21 -4.19
CA GLU A 292 12.71 -5.41 -5.64
C GLU A 292 12.72 -4.05 -6.38
N VAL A 293 13.75 -3.84 -7.21
CA VAL A 293 13.87 -2.69 -8.11
C VAL A 293 13.38 -3.10 -9.48
N CYS A 294 12.19 -2.66 -9.85
CA CYS A 294 11.65 -2.85 -11.17
C CYS A 294 11.08 -1.55 -11.74
N VAL A 295 11.18 -1.40 -13.07
CA VAL A 295 10.55 -0.30 -13.79
C VAL A 295 9.52 -0.85 -14.76
N VAL A 296 8.43 -0.11 -14.94
CA VAL A 296 7.44 -0.43 -15.95
C VAL A 296 7.71 0.32 -17.23
N VAL A 297 7.73 -0.42 -18.32
CA VAL A 297 7.86 0.11 -19.67
C VAL A 297 6.74 -0.43 -20.55
N PRO A 298 6.39 0.28 -21.63
CA PRO A 298 5.59 -0.30 -22.69
C PRO A 298 6.24 -1.61 -23.18
N ARG A 299 5.41 -2.60 -23.51
CA ARG A 299 5.90 -3.89 -24.00
C ARG A 299 6.72 -3.68 -25.26
N GLY A 300 7.92 -4.25 -25.28
CA GLY A 300 8.87 -4.09 -26.37
C GLY A 300 9.79 -2.87 -26.26
N GLU A 301 9.59 -1.98 -25.28
CA GLU A 301 10.44 -0.82 -25.00
C GLU A 301 11.35 -1.05 -23.79
N LYS A 302 11.98 -2.23 -23.71
CA LYS A 302 12.99 -2.52 -22.66
C LYS A 302 14.33 -1.85 -22.92
N GLU A 303 14.61 -1.53 -24.18
CA GLU A 303 15.84 -0.85 -24.57
C GLU A 303 15.87 0.57 -23.96
N GLY A 304 17.05 1.02 -23.56
CA GLY A 304 17.23 2.33 -22.92
C GLY A 304 16.90 2.38 -21.43
N VAL A 305 16.53 1.24 -20.81
CA VAL A 305 16.52 1.10 -19.35
C VAL A 305 17.94 0.82 -18.87
N ASP A 306 18.51 1.78 -18.15
CA ASP A 306 19.83 1.71 -17.54
C ASP A 306 19.71 1.96 -16.03
N PHE A 307 20.81 1.76 -15.29
CA PHE A 307 20.87 2.14 -13.88
C PHE A 307 22.25 2.67 -13.51
N ARG A 308 22.31 3.41 -12.40
CA ARG A 308 23.54 3.76 -11.71
C ARG A 308 23.34 3.66 -10.21
N VAL A 309 24.45 3.47 -9.51
CA VAL A 309 24.47 3.35 -8.05
C VAL A 309 25.21 4.55 -7.48
N GLU A 310 24.55 5.29 -6.60
CA GLU A 310 25.07 6.45 -5.90
C GLU A 310 25.40 6.04 -4.45
N LEU A 311 26.68 5.89 -4.12
CA LEU A 311 27.15 5.44 -2.80
C LEU A 311 28.26 6.35 -2.27
N PRO A 312 28.38 6.51 -0.93
CA PRO A 312 29.55 7.12 -0.32
C PRO A 312 30.79 6.26 -0.56
N SER A 313 31.96 6.89 -0.60
CA SER A 313 33.22 6.16 -0.79
C SER A 313 33.64 5.41 0.47
N TRP A 314 33.39 5.99 1.65
CA TRP A 314 33.82 5.46 2.93
C TRP A 314 32.83 5.82 4.04
N PRO A 315 31.76 5.05 4.24
CA PRO A 315 30.80 5.29 5.32
C PRO A 315 31.44 5.05 6.69
N ALA A 316 31.10 5.89 7.67
CA ALA A 316 31.55 5.75 9.06
C ALA A 316 30.47 5.09 9.92
N ALA A 317 30.87 4.19 10.81
CA ALA A 317 29.97 3.59 11.79
C ALA A 317 29.47 4.64 12.83
N PRO A 318 28.30 4.45 13.46
CA PRO A 318 27.40 3.30 13.32
C PRO A 318 26.57 3.33 12.03
N LEU A 319 26.38 2.17 11.40
CA LEU A 319 25.46 1.98 10.28
C LEU A 319 24.31 1.08 10.73
N LYS A 320 23.08 1.43 10.36
CA LYS A 320 21.90 0.63 10.67
C LYS A 320 21.26 0.05 9.42
N GLN A 321 20.73 -1.15 9.53
CA GLN A 321 20.08 -1.87 8.43
C GLN A 321 18.83 -1.16 7.87
N ASP A 322 18.23 -0.25 8.64
CA ASP A 322 17.07 0.56 8.25
C ASP A 322 17.43 1.98 7.76
N GLU A 323 18.72 2.33 7.72
CA GLU A 323 19.19 3.65 7.31
C GLU A 323 19.73 3.64 5.88
N ALA A 324 19.21 4.53 5.04
CA ALA A 324 19.66 4.69 3.66
C ALA A 324 21.11 5.19 3.62
N LEU A 325 21.99 4.41 2.97
CA LEU A 325 23.39 4.76 2.78
C LEU A 325 23.68 5.31 1.38
N GLY A 326 22.77 5.11 0.44
CA GLY A 326 22.86 5.64 -0.91
C GLY A 326 21.63 5.28 -1.73
N SER A 327 21.74 5.35 -3.06
CA SER A 327 20.59 5.14 -3.94
C SER A 327 20.92 4.28 -5.16
N TYR A 328 20.00 3.39 -5.49
CA TYR A 328 19.89 2.74 -6.79
C TYR A 328 19.00 3.62 -7.69
N VAL A 329 19.59 4.18 -8.74
CA VAL A 329 18.92 5.14 -9.63
C VAL A 329 18.70 4.50 -10.99
N VAL A 330 17.44 4.31 -11.35
CA VAL A 330 17.02 3.76 -12.64
C VAL A 330 16.79 4.89 -13.62
N LEU A 331 17.35 4.73 -14.81
CA LEU A 331 17.23 5.66 -15.93
C LEU A 331 16.44 4.98 -17.04
N HIS A 332 15.52 5.71 -17.68
CA HIS A 332 14.94 5.30 -18.96
C HIS A 332 15.18 6.42 -19.98
N ASN A 333 15.92 6.09 -21.05
CA ASN A 333 16.35 7.06 -22.07
C ASN A 333 17.08 8.27 -21.45
N GLY A 334 17.96 8.00 -20.48
CA GLY A 334 18.77 9.00 -19.78
C GLY A 334 18.02 9.84 -18.73
N LYS A 335 16.72 9.61 -18.51
CA LYS A 335 15.94 10.30 -17.46
C LYS A 335 15.74 9.39 -16.25
N GLU A 336 15.92 9.95 -15.06
CA GLU A 336 15.59 9.25 -13.81
C GLU A 336 14.10 8.96 -13.73
N VAL A 337 13.76 7.68 -13.57
CA VAL A 337 12.38 7.17 -13.50
C VAL A 337 12.07 6.49 -12.18
N LEU A 338 13.09 5.99 -11.47
CA LEU A 338 12.95 5.38 -10.16
C LEU A 338 14.24 5.59 -9.35
N ARG A 339 14.06 5.87 -8.05
CA ARG A 339 15.13 5.94 -7.07
C ARG A 339 14.75 5.09 -5.87
N VAL A 340 15.61 4.14 -5.53
CA VAL A 340 15.41 3.23 -4.39
C VAL A 340 16.60 3.36 -3.46
N ASP A 341 16.33 3.41 -2.16
CA ASP A 341 17.39 3.47 -1.16
C ASP A 341 18.18 2.16 -1.10
N ILE A 342 19.48 2.28 -0.88
CA ILE A 342 20.37 1.16 -0.62
C ILE A 342 20.73 1.19 0.85
N VAL A 343 20.57 0.06 1.53
CA VAL A 343 20.76 -0.06 2.98
C VAL A 343 21.84 -1.11 3.33
N PRO A 344 22.47 -1.02 4.51
CA PRO A 344 23.29 -2.09 5.06
C PRO A 344 22.52 -3.41 5.18
N ALA A 345 23.14 -4.53 4.84
CA ALA A 345 22.56 -5.86 5.04
C ALA A 345 22.43 -6.26 6.52
N LYS A 346 23.18 -5.59 7.39
CA LYS A 346 23.17 -5.72 8.85
C LYS A 346 23.68 -4.43 9.49
N ASP A 347 23.36 -4.25 10.77
CA ASP A 347 23.96 -3.19 11.58
C ASP A 347 25.48 -3.34 11.66
N VAL A 348 26.19 -2.21 11.58
CA VAL A 348 27.63 -2.12 11.85
C VAL A 348 27.85 -1.13 12.99
N PRO A 349 27.98 -1.62 14.23
CA PRO A 349 28.27 -0.77 15.38
C PRO A 349 29.65 -0.12 15.29
N GLU A 350 29.84 0.96 16.04
CA GLU A 350 31.16 1.58 16.20
C GLU A 350 32.11 0.67 16.99
N ALA A 351 33.34 0.52 16.50
CA ALA A 351 34.41 -0.21 17.16
C ALA A 351 34.91 0.56 18.39
N SER A 352 35.32 -0.17 19.42
CA SER A 352 35.97 0.43 20.59
C SER A 352 37.30 1.09 20.23
N PHE A 353 37.72 2.10 21.01
CA PHE A 353 39.01 2.79 20.83
C PHE A 353 40.22 1.84 20.79
N VAL A 354 40.20 0.76 21.58
CA VAL A 354 41.27 -0.25 21.58
C VAL A 354 41.32 -0.98 20.24
N GLN A 355 40.18 -1.39 19.69
CA GLN A 355 40.10 -2.05 18.38
C GLN A 355 40.55 -1.13 17.24
N GLN A 356 40.17 0.16 17.30
CA GLN A 356 40.60 1.15 16.32
C GLN A 356 42.12 1.35 16.37
N PHE A 357 42.71 1.46 17.57
CA PHE A 357 44.14 1.66 17.76
C PHE A 357 44.96 0.42 17.34
N THR A 358 44.53 -0.79 17.72
CA THR A 358 45.21 -2.03 17.32
C THR A 358 45.27 -2.18 15.80
N ARG A 359 44.16 -1.90 15.08
CA ARG A 359 44.13 -1.95 13.61
C ARG A 359 45.03 -0.90 12.96
N MET A 360 45.13 0.29 13.56
CA MET A 360 46.03 1.34 13.07
C MET A 360 47.50 0.92 13.24
N ALA A 361 47.86 0.31 14.37
CA ALA A 361 49.20 -0.21 14.62
C ALA A 361 49.56 -1.35 13.64
N GLU A 362 48.63 -2.28 13.38
CA GLU A 362 48.82 -3.38 12.42
C GLU A 362 49.04 -2.89 10.98
N ARG A 363 48.33 -1.83 10.55
CA ARG A 363 48.50 -1.21 9.22
C ARG A 363 49.82 -0.43 9.04
N ILE A 364 50.42 0.02 10.13
CA ILE A 364 51.68 0.80 10.09
C ILE A 364 52.90 -0.13 10.20
N CYS A 365 52.75 -1.27 10.87
CA CYS A 365 53.85 -2.20 11.15
C CYS A 365 53.93 -3.42 10.19
N GLY A 366 52.94 -3.62 9.32
CA GLY A 366 52.96 -4.60 8.23
C GLY A 366 52.95 -3.91 6.87
#